data_AF-A0A535FXU3-F1
#
_entry.id   AF-A0A535FXU3-F1
#
_cell.length_a   1.000
_cell.length_b   1.000
_cell.length_c   1.000
_cell.angle_alpha   90.00
_cell.angle_beta   90.00
_cell.angle_gamma   90.00
#
_symmetry.space_group_name_H-M   'P 1'
#
loop_
_entity.id
_entity.type
_entity.pdbx_description
1 polymer ?
#
loop_
_entity_poly.entity_id
_entity_poly.type
_entity_poly.pdbx_seq_one_letter_code
_entity_poly.pdbx_strand_id
1 'polypeptide(L)' 'MIARALFRAHQLRKIGHGQMYLVEREWLSDGRVMQRTNEGRPDIEDEWKQIGHWSDLEAERAKTARAGWESD' A
#
# COMPACT_ATOMS: atom_id res chain seq x y z
N MET A 1 15.44 -0.66 -15.06
CA MET A 1 15.41 0.48 -14.12
C MET A 1 14.56 0.09 -12.93
N ILE A 2 15.01 0.37 -11.70
CA ILE A 2 14.19 0.17 -10.50
C ILE A 2 13.18 1.31 -10.45
N ALA A 3 11.87 0.99 -10.44
CA ALA A 3 10.83 2.02 -10.37
C ALA A 3 10.79 2.61 -8.95
N ARG A 4 10.69 3.94 -8.86
CA ARG A 4 10.73 4.67 -7.59
C ARG A 4 9.32 4.84 -7.03
N ALA A 5 9.14 4.68 -5.73
CA ALA A 5 7.89 5.03 -5.05
C ALA A 5 7.67 6.56 -5.09
N LEU A 6 6.55 6.99 -5.68
CA LEU A 6 6.15 8.40 -5.75
C LEU A 6 5.19 8.79 -4.63
N PHE A 7 4.47 7.81 -4.11
CA PHE A 7 3.45 7.97 -3.07
C PHE A 7 3.38 6.69 -2.26
N ARG A 8 3.27 6.84 -0.95
CA ARG A 8 3.14 5.75 0.01
C ARG A 8 1.98 6.05 0.93
N ALA A 9 1.25 5.01 1.28
CA ALA A 9 0.20 5.12 2.28
C ALA A 9 0.05 3.80 3.03
N HIS A 10 -0.43 3.88 4.26
CA HIS A 10 -0.68 2.74 5.09
C HIS A 10 -2.06 2.82 5.77
N GLN A 11 -2.60 1.68 6.15
CA GLN A 11 -3.86 1.58 6.85
C GLN A 11 -3.89 0.33 7.72
N LEU A 12 -4.33 0.47 8.97
CA LEU A 12 -4.65 -0.67 9.82
C LEU A 12 -5.97 -1.32 9.35
N ARG A 13 -5.91 -2.60 8.98
CA ARG A 13 -7.06 -3.36 8.50
C ARG A 13 -7.27 -4.63 9.31
N LYS A 14 -8.54 -4.92 9.61
CA LYS A 14 -8.94 -6.20 10.17
C LYS A 14 -9.03 -7.24 9.06
N ILE A 15 -8.21 -8.28 9.11
CA ILE A 15 -8.19 -9.36 8.11
C ILE A 15 -8.47 -10.69 8.82
N GLY A 16 -9.35 -11.52 8.27
CA GLY A 16 -9.68 -12.83 8.83
C GLY A 16 -10.31 -12.77 10.24
N HIS A 17 -9.87 -13.68 11.13
CA HIS A 17 -10.43 -13.96 12.46
C HIS A 17 -10.20 -12.85 13.52
N GLY A 18 -10.04 -11.62 13.07
CA GLY A 18 -10.14 -10.44 13.91
C GLY A 18 -8.83 -9.77 14.29
N GLN A 19 -7.72 -10.23 13.73
CA GLN A 19 -6.43 -9.59 13.90
C GLN A 19 -6.31 -8.35 13.01
N MET A 20 -5.69 -7.30 13.56
CA MET A 20 -5.36 -6.08 12.85
C MET A 20 -3.99 -6.23 12.20
N TYR A 21 -3.91 -5.85 10.93
CA TYR A 21 -2.71 -5.90 10.12
C TYR A 21 -2.42 -4.49 9.58
N LEU A 22 -1.14 -4.12 9.51
CA LEU A 22 -0.75 -2.89 8.85
C LEU A 22 -0.62 -3.18 7.36
N VAL A 23 -1.49 -2.60 6.54
CA VAL A 23 -1.41 -2.74 5.09
C VAL A 23 -0.72 -1.50 4.55
N GLU A 24 0.34 -1.70 3.78
CA GLU A 24 1.10 -0.63 3.14
C GLU A 24 0.93 -0.70 1.62
N ARG A 25 0.89 0.46 0.96
CA ARG A 25 0.78 0.60 -0.49
C ARG A 25 1.79 1.58 -1.02
N GLU A 26 2.33 1.27 -2.20
CA GLU A 26 3.20 2.14 -2.96
C GLU A 26 2.67 2.34 -4.38
N TRP A 27 2.67 3.58 -4.84
CA TRP A 27 2.42 3.94 -6.23
C TRP A 27 3.78 4.27 -6.86
N LEU A 28 4.21 3.41 -7.77
CA LEU A 28 5.53 3.47 -8.41
C LEU A 28 5.50 4.35 -9.65
N SER A 29 6.65 4.94 -9.99
CA SER A 29 6.83 5.85 -11.13
C SER A 29 6.53 5.25 -12.49
N ASP A 30 6.46 3.92 -12.61
CA ASP A 30 6.10 3.19 -13.82
C ASP A 30 4.60 2.88 -13.92
N GLY A 31 3.79 3.47 -13.03
CA GLY A 31 2.34 3.30 -13.01
C GLY A 31 1.86 2.09 -12.22
N ARG A 32 2.74 1.24 -11.64
CA ARG A 32 2.30 0.11 -10.81
C ARG A 32 1.88 0.54 -9.42
N VAL A 33 0.92 -0.20 -8.86
CA VAL A 33 0.56 -0.11 -7.43
C VAL A 33 0.95 -1.42 -6.74
N MET A 34 1.84 -1.32 -5.77
CA MET A 34 2.29 -2.44 -4.94
C MET A 34 1.61 -2.37 -3.57
N GLN A 35 1.33 -3.51 -2.96
CA GLN A 35 0.81 -3.63 -1.61
C GLN A 35 1.55 -4.73 -0.85
N ARG A 36 1.83 -4.51 0.43
CA ARG A 36 2.18 -5.58 1.37
C ARG A 36 1.27 -5.51 2.58
N THR A 37 1.08 -6.64 3.24
CA THR A 37 0.33 -6.75 4.49
C THR A 37 1.31 -7.16 5.55
N ASN A 38 1.59 -6.28 6.50
CA ASN A 38 2.51 -6.55 7.59
C ASN A 38 1.77 -7.25 8.75
N GLU A 39 2.18 -8.50 9.03
CA GLU A 39 1.61 -9.30 10.12
C GLU A 39 2.20 -8.99 11.50
N GLY A 40 3.18 -8.08 11.57
CA GLY A 40 3.90 -7.73 12.79
C GLY A 40 4.81 -8.86 13.29
N ARG A 41 5.13 -9.83 12.43
CA ARG A 41 6.00 -10.96 12.74
C ARG A 41 7.40 -10.68 12.20
N PRO A 42 8.42 -10.55 13.05
CA PRO A 42 9.77 -10.16 12.62
C PRO A 42 10.44 -11.18 11.71
N ASP A 43 10.01 -12.45 11.76
CA ASP A 43 10.60 -13.55 11.00
C ASP A 43 9.96 -13.77 9.62
N ILE A 44 8.95 -12.97 9.26
CA ILE A 44 8.26 -13.05 7.97
C ILE A 44 8.55 -11.77 7.20
N GLU A 45 9.33 -11.88 6.12
CA GLU A 45 9.41 -10.80 5.15
C GLU A 45 8.10 -10.74 4.34
N ASP A 46 7.28 -9.75 4.63
CA ASP A 46 6.03 -9.54 3.90
C ASP A 46 6.31 -9.02 2.48
N GLU A 47 6.09 -9.89 1.51
CA GLU A 47 6.36 -9.59 0.10
C GLU A 47 5.43 -8.51 -0.46
N TRP A 48 6.03 -7.58 -1.23
CA TRP A 48 5.28 -6.64 -2.05
C TRP A 48 4.63 -7.35 -3.23
N LYS A 49 3.31 -7.23 -3.32
CA LYS A 49 2.50 -7.79 -4.41
C LYS A 49 1.90 -6.66 -5.24
N GLN A 50 1.95 -6.79 -6.55
CA GLN A 50 1.27 -5.86 -7.43
C GLN A 50 -0.24 -6.06 -7.31
N ILE A 51 -0.97 -4.98 -7.02
CA ILE A 51 -2.44 -5.01 -6.86
C ILE A 51 -3.17 -4.23 -7.96
N GLY A 52 -2.44 -3.46 -8.78
CA GLY A 52 -3.05 -2.68 -9.86
C GLY A 52 -2.09 -1.74 -10.57
N HIS A 53 -2.68 -0.82 -11.32
CA HIS A 53 -2.01 0.26 -12.01
C HIS A 53 -2.74 1.59 -11.76
N TRP A 54 -2.01 2.69 -11.86
CA TRP A 54 -2.53 4.05 -11.77
C TRP A 54 -2.14 4.86 -13.01
N SER A 55 -3.01 5.80 -13.37
CA SER A 55 -2.79 6.75 -14.49
C SER A 55 -2.83 8.21 -14.04
N ASP A 56 -3.42 8.49 -12.88
CA ASP A 56 -3.49 9.81 -12.27
C ASP A 56 -3.13 9.71 -10.79
N LEU A 57 -1.97 10.25 -10.42
CA LEU A 57 -1.46 10.17 -9.06
C LEU A 57 -2.24 11.06 -8.08
N GLU A 58 -2.76 12.20 -8.54
CA GLU A 58 -3.51 13.13 -7.69
C GLU A 58 -4.88 12.55 -7.34
N ALA A 59 -5.55 11.94 -8.32
CA ALA A 59 -6.80 11.23 -8.09
C ALA A 59 -6.61 10.06 -7.10
N GLU A 60 -5.53 9.30 -7.23
CA GLU A 60 -5.21 8.21 -6.32
C GLU A 60 -4.91 8.71 -4.90
N ARG A 61 -4.18 9.82 -4.74
CA ARG A 61 -3.95 10.46 -3.43
C ARG A 61 -5.28 10.87 -2.78
N ALA A 62 -6.15 11.55 -3.53
CA ALA A 62 -7.45 11.99 -3.02
C ALA A 62 -8.35 10.81 -2.61
N LYS A 63 -8.39 9.75 -3.43
CA LYS A 63 -9.13 8.52 -3.14
C LYS A 63 -8.58 7.80 -1.91
N THR A 64 -7.27 7.74 -1.77
CA THR A 64 -6.57 7.10 -0.66
C THR A 64 -6.86 7.82 0.66
N ALA A 65 -6.76 9.15 0.67
CA ALA A 65 -7.13 9.98 1.83
C ALA A 65 -8.62 9.81 2.22
N ARG A 66 -9.54 9.83 1.24
CA ARG A 66 -10.97 9.59 1.48
C ARG A 66 -11.27 8.20 2.03
N ALA A 67 -10.46 7.21 1.67
CA ALA A 67 -10.58 5.84 2.15
C ALA A 67 -9.94 5.65 3.55
N GLY A 68 -9.48 6.73 4.20
CA GLY A 68 -8.92 6.70 5.54
C GLY A 68 -7.54 6.04 5.62
N TRP A 69 -6.76 6.14 4.56
CA TRP A 69 -5.35 5.76 4.59
C TRP A 69 -4.50 6.93 5.07
N GLU A 70 -3.47 6.62 5.83
CA GLU A 70 -2.47 7.57 6.28
C GLU A 70 -1.33 7.60 5.27
N SER A 71 -0.99 8.78 4.76
CA SER A 71 0.09 8.96 3.78
C SER A 71 1.30 9.60 4.41
N ASP A 72 2.49 9.14 4.00
CA ASP A 72 3.78 9.74 4.36
C ASP A 72 4.08 11.02 3.57
#